data_AF-A0A3E3JYG0-F1
#
_entry.id   AF-A0A3E3JYG0-F1
#
_cell.length_a   1.000
_cell.length_b   1.000
_cell.length_c   1.000
_cell.angle_alpha   90.00
_cell.angle_beta   90.00
_cell.angle_gamma   90.00
#
_symmetry.space_group_name_H-M   'P 1'
#
loop_
_entity.id
_entity.type
_entity.pdbx_description
1 polymer ?
#
loop_
_entity_poly.entity_id
_entity_poly.type
_entity_poly.pdbx_seq_one_letter_code
_entity_poly.pdbx_strand_id
1 'polypeptide(L)'
;MLIFGGVKLIKILEVGIAMGIVFLSSVVFLLKNSPVDSENRRLDVDEKNTNKKRVLVVQLIASIGVVFLWKLNFDCYVKSIVVANFLAALFQGIGIIVNK
;
A
#
# COMPACT_ATOMS: atom_id res chain seq x y z
N MET A 1 1.32 12.10 -15.33
CA MET A 1 0.23 12.80 -14.61
C MET A 1 0.07 12.31 -13.16
N LEU A 2 0.01 11.00 -12.90
CA LEU A 2 -0.15 10.42 -11.55
C LEU A 2 1.01 10.70 -10.57
N ILE A 3 2.27 10.66 -11.04
CA ILE A 3 3.44 10.99 -10.19
C ILE A 3 3.37 12.44 -9.69
N PHE A 4 3.03 13.39 -10.58
CA PHE A 4 2.83 14.79 -10.23
C PHE A 4 1.66 14.98 -9.24
N GLY A 5 0.58 14.20 -9.40
CA GLY A 5 -0.53 14.15 -8.45
C GLY A 5 -0.09 13.67 -7.05
N GLY A 6 0.70 12.59 -7.00
CA GLY A 6 1.28 12.08 -5.76
C GLY A 6 2.16 13.09 -5.04
N VAL A 7 3.03 13.79 -5.78
CA VAL A 7 3.89 14.85 -5.22
C VAL A 7 3.07 16.02 -4.67
N LYS A 8 1.96 16.40 -5.32
CA LYS A 8 1.03 17.41 -4.77
C LYS A 8 0.33 16.92 -3.50
N LEU A 9 -0.12 15.66 -3.47
CA LEU A 9 -0.74 15.05 -2.29
C LEU A 9 0.19 15.09 -1.06
N ILE A 10 1.49 14.78 -1.24
CA ILE A 10 2.48 14.87 -0.16
C ILE A 10 2.54 16.28 0.44
N LYS A 11 2.41 17.33 -0.37
CA LYS A 11 2.46 18.72 0.12
C LYS A 11 1.20 19.15 0.87
N ILE A 12 0.05 18.54 0.59
CA ILE A 12 -1.26 18.94 1.14
C ILE A 12 -1.63 18.09 2.37
N LEU A 13 -1.16 16.85 2.45
CA LEU A 13 -1.48 15.98 3.59
C LEU A 13 -0.84 16.48 4.89
N GLU A 14 -1.66 16.56 5.94
CA GLU A 14 -1.22 16.74 7.31
C GLU A 14 -0.95 15.37 7.97
N VAL A 15 0.13 15.29 8.76
CA VAL A 15 0.43 14.06 9.52
C VAL A 15 -0.50 14.01 10.72
N GLY A 16 -1.21 12.89 10.87
CA GLY A 16 -2.15 12.71 11.97
C GLY A 16 -2.95 11.43 11.82
N ILE A 17 -3.97 11.30 12.65
CA ILE A 17 -4.82 10.10 12.71
C ILE A 17 -5.47 9.79 11.36
N ALA A 18 -5.94 10.81 10.64
CA ALA A 18 -6.55 10.66 9.32
C ALA A 18 -5.60 10.00 8.30
N MET A 19 -4.32 10.38 8.32
CA MET A 19 -3.30 9.77 7.45
C MET A 19 -3.05 8.31 7.83
N GLY A 20 -3.03 8.00 9.13
CA GLY A 20 -2.94 6.62 9.62
C GLY A 20 -4.10 5.75 9.12
N ILE A 21 -5.32 6.29 9.11
CA ILE A 21 -6.51 5.59 8.58
C ILE A 21 -6.37 5.33 7.07
N VAL A 22 -5.91 6.30 6.28
CA VAL A 22 -5.67 6.14 4.83
C VAL A 22 -4.60 5.08 4.55
N PHE A 23 -3.54 5.06 5.36
CA PHE A 23 -2.49 4.06 5.25
C PHE A 23 -3.01 2.65 5.57
N LEU A 24 -3.75 2.49 6.68
CA LEU A 24 -4.33 1.21 7.07
C LEU A 24 -5.36 0.71 6.05
N SER A 25 -6.21 1.58 5.51
CA SER A 25 -7.19 1.18 4.50
C SER A 25 -6.53 0.74 3.19
N SER A 26 -5.47 1.43 2.76
CA SER A 26 -4.68 1.02 1.59
C SER A 26 -3.94 -0.30 1.81
N VAL A 27 -3.37 -0.53 3.00
CA VAL A 27 -2.79 -1.82 3.41
C VAL A 27 -3.82 -2.95 3.29
N VAL A 28 -5.01 -2.77 3.88
CA VAL A 28 -6.07 -3.80 3.85
C VAL A 28 -6.54 -4.07 2.42
N PHE A 29 -6.67 -3.01 1.61
CA PHE A 29 -7.05 -3.14 0.20
C PHE A 29 -6.01 -3.95 -0.59
N LEU A 30 -4.72 -3.63 -0.45
CA LEU A 30 -3.62 -4.33 -1.12
C LEU A 30 -3.58 -5.82 -0.76
N LEU A 31 -3.79 -6.14 0.52
CA LEU A 31 -3.82 -7.53 1.01
C LEU A 31 -5.02 -8.30 0.47
N LYS A 32 -6.22 -7.71 0.51
CA LYS A 32 -7.46 -8.38 0.05
C LYS A 32 -7.46 -8.65 -1.45
N ASN A 33 -6.93 -7.70 -2.21
CA ASN A 33 -6.97 -7.71 -3.66
C ASN A 33 -5.64 -8.18 -4.28
N SER A 34 -4.78 -8.84 -3.51
CA SER A 34 -3.40 -9.15 -3.92
C SER A 34 -3.38 -9.82 -5.30
N PRO A 35 -2.48 -9.43 -6.23
CA PRO A 35 -2.41 -10.02 -7.58
C PRO A 35 -2.11 -11.53 -7.55
N VAL A 36 -1.63 -12.04 -6.42
CA VAL A 36 -1.44 -13.47 -6.12
C VAL A 36 -2.77 -14.24 -6.12
N ASP A 37 -3.89 -13.56 -5.89
CA ASP A 37 -5.24 -14.12 -5.92
C ASP A 37 -5.93 -14.08 -7.29
N SER A 38 -5.28 -13.53 -8.32
CA SER A 38 -5.82 -13.52 -9.69
C SER A 38 -6.09 -14.95 -10.20
N GLU A 39 -7.32 -15.21 -10.64
CA GLU A 39 -7.76 -16.47 -11.30
C GLU A 39 -6.89 -16.83 -12.51
N ASN A 40 -6.28 -15.82 -13.16
CA ASN A 40 -5.42 -16.02 -14.32
C ASN A 40 -4.01 -16.53 -13.98
N ARG A 41 -3.63 -16.58 -12.70
CA ARG A 41 -2.32 -17.09 -12.28
C ARG A 41 -2.48 -18.54 -11.83
N ARG A 42 -2.09 -19.49 -12.68
CA ARG A 42 -1.90 -20.91 -12.35
C ARG A 42 -0.70 -21.07 -11.39
N LEU A 43 -0.84 -20.56 -10.17
CA LEU A 43 0.09 -20.82 -9.07
C LEU A 43 -0.43 -22.02 -8.30
N ASP A 44 0.49 -22.90 -7.90
CA ASP A 44 0.17 -24.00 -7.00
C ASP A 44 -0.27 -23.45 -5.64
N VAL A 45 -1.07 -24.21 -4.88
CA VAL A 45 -1.69 -23.73 -3.63
C VAL A 45 -0.63 -23.31 -2.60
N ASP A 46 0.47 -24.05 -2.52
CA ASP A 46 1.60 -23.76 -1.63
C ASP A 46 2.39 -22.51 -2.04
N GLU A 47 2.51 -22.29 -3.36
CA GLU A 47 3.18 -21.13 -3.93
C GLU A 47 2.36 -19.86 -3.73
N LYS A 48 1.03 -19.97 -3.87
CA LYS A 48 0.06 -18.92 -3.56
C LYS A 48 0.13 -18.52 -2.08
N ASN A 49 0.14 -19.49 -1.17
CA ASN A 49 0.23 -19.25 0.28
C ASN A 49 1.57 -18.62 0.68
N THR A 50 2.67 -19.07 0.08
CA THR A 50 4.01 -18.52 0.31
C THR A 50 4.08 -17.06 -0.13
N ASN A 51 3.57 -16.75 -1.32
CA ASN A 51 3.56 -15.38 -1.84
C ASN A 51 2.66 -14.45 -1.01
N LYS A 52 1.49 -14.92 -0.56
CA LYS A 52 0.64 -14.15 0.38
C LYS A 52 1.36 -13.83 1.68
N LYS A 53 2.06 -14.81 2.27
CA LYS A 53 2.85 -14.60 3.49
C LYS A 53 3.95 -13.56 3.26
N ARG A 54 4.65 -13.60 2.13
CA ARG A 54 5.69 -12.61 1.78
C ARG A 54 5.11 -11.20 1.66
N VAL A 55 3.99 -11.04 0.96
CA VAL A 55 3.31 -9.73 0.83
C VAL A 55 2.90 -9.21 2.21
N LEU A 56 2.35 -10.07 3.06
CA LEU A 56 1.95 -9.69 4.42
C LEU A 56 3.16 -9.24 5.27
N VAL A 57 4.29 -9.94 5.19
CA VAL A 57 5.52 -9.58 5.91
C VAL A 57 6.06 -8.22 5.44
N VAL A 58 6.12 -7.97 4.13
CA VAL A 58 6.58 -6.68 3.58
C VAL A 58 5.69 -5.53 4.05
N GLN A 59 4.37 -5.74 4.04
CA GLN A 59 3.41 -4.74 4.49
C GLN A 59 3.51 -4.45 6.00
N LEU A 60 3.83 -5.47 6.79
CA LEU A 60 4.06 -5.35 8.23
C LEU A 60 5.32 -4.52 8.53
N ILE A 61 6.42 -4.81 7.82
CA ILE A 61 7.68 -4.05 7.92
C ILE A 61 7.44 -2.58 7.54
N ALA A 62 6.73 -2.32 6.44
CA ALA A 62 6.39 -0.97 6.02
C ALA A 62 5.55 -0.24 7.08
N SER A 63 4.59 -0.93 7.69
CA SER A 63 3.73 -0.35 8.74
C SER A 63 4.53 0.02 9.99
N ILE A 64 5.44 -0.85 10.43
CA ILE A 64 6.35 -0.55 11.55
C ILE A 64 7.24 0.65 11.22
N GLY A 65 7.79 0.70 10.00
CA GLY A 65 8.61 1.81 9.52
C GLY A 65 7.86 3.15 9.55
N VAL A 66 6.60 3.18 9.10
CA VAL A 66 5.76 4.38 9.14
C VAL A 66 5.53 4.85 10.58
N VAL A 67 5.20 3.94 11.50
CA VAL A 67 4.99 4.28 12.93
C VAL A 67 6.28 4.83 13.56
N PHE A 68 7.42 4.21 13.27
CA PHE A 68 8.71 4.64 13.79
C PHE A 68 9.12 6.02 13.28
N LEU A 69 9.01 6.26 11.97
CA LEU A 69 9.30 7.55 11.36
C LEU A 69 8.36 8.65 11.87
N TRP A 70 7.09 8.32 12.11
CA TRP A 70 6.14 9.26 12.72
C TRP A 70 6.54 9.63 14.15
N LYS A 71 6.96 8.66 14.97
CA LYS A 71 7.46 8.93 16.33
C LYS A 71 8.72 9.80 16.35
N LEU A 72 9.53 9.76 15.30
CA LEU A 72 10.71 10.60 15.14
C LEU A 72 10.42 11.98 14.50
N ASN A 73 9.16 12.33 14.24
CA ASN A 73 8.74 13.56 13.54
C ASN A 73 9.33 13.71 12.12
N PHE A 74 9.59 12.59 11.44
CA PHE A 74 10.07 12.56 10.05
C PHE A 74 8.89 12.61 9.06
N ASP A 75 8.10 13.66 9.16
CA ASP A 75 6.80 13.82 8.49
C ASP A 75 6.85 13.69 6.97
N CYS A 76 7.90 14.23 6.33
CA CYS A 76 8.05 14.14 4.87
C CYS A 76 8.17 12.68 4.40
N TYR A 77 8.91 11.85 5.15
CA TYR A 77 9.09 10.45 4.82
C TYR A 77 7.83 9.64 5.08
N VAL A 78 7.15 9.90 6.20
CA VAL A 78 5.83 9.31 6.52
C VAL A 78 4.84 9.60 5.40
N LYS A 79 4.69 10.88 5.02
CA LYS A 79 3.82 11.32 3.92
C LYS A 79 4.14 10.60 2.62
N SER A 80 5.42 10.51 2.28
CA SER A 80 5.88 9.87 1.04
C SER A 80 5.53 8.39 0.99
N ILE A 81 5.73 7.65 2.09
CA ILE A 81 5.40 6.23 2.18
C ILE A 81 3.88 6.02 2.08
N VAL A 82 3.10 6.82 2.81
CA VAL A 82 1.63 6.70 2.79
C VAL A 82 1.07 6.97 1.40
N VAL A 83 1.53 8.02 0.73
CA VAL A 83 1.09 8.35 -0.64
C VAL A 83 1.52 7.27 -1.64
N ALA A 84 2.74 6.73 -1.52
CA ALA A 84 3.20 5.62 -2.36
C ALA A 84 2.33 4.37 -2.17
N ASN A 85 2.00 4.03 -0.92
CA ASN A 85 1.13 2.88 -0.60
C ASN A 85 -0.29 3.07 -1.13
N PHE A 86 -0.84 4.28 -1.00
CA PHE A 86 -2.14 4.63 -1.55
C PHE A 86 -2.17 4.55 -3.09
N LEU A 87 -1.14 5.06 -3.77
CA LEU A 87 -1.02 4.94 -5.22
C LEU A 87 -0.92 3.48 -5.66
N ALA A 88 -0.14 2.66 -4.95
CA ALA A 88 -0.06 1.23 -5.23
C ALA A 88 -1.44 0.55 -5.12
N ALA A 89 -2.21 0.87 -4.08
CA ALA A 89 -3.57 0.37 -3.90
C ALA A 89 -4.50 0.81 -5.06
N LEU A 90 -4.42 2.07 -5.49
CA LEU A 90 -5.17 2.56 -6.64
C LEU A 90 -4.81 1.81 -7.93
N PHE A 91 -3.52 1.64 -8.23
CA PHE A 91 -3.08 0.91 -9.42
C PHE A 91 -3.56 -0.54 -9.41
N GLN A 92 -3.50 -1.20 -8.25
CA GLN A 92 -4.00 -2.56 -8.11
C GLN A 92 -5.52 -2.61 -8.31
N GLY A 93 -6.27 -1.65 -7.78
CA GLY A 93 -7.72 -1.54 -8.00
C GLY A 93 -8.08 -1.32 -9.46
N ILE A 94 -7.37 -0.44 -10.17
CA ILE A 94 -7.53 -0.23 -11.62
C ILE A 94 -7.22 -1.53 -12.37
N GLY A 95 -6.13 -2.21 -12.02
CA GLY A 95 -5.75 -3.48 -12.64
C GLY A 95 -6.82 -4.57 -12.51
N ILE A 96 -7.56 -4.61 -11.41
CA ILE A 96 -8.70 -5.51 -11.23
C ILE A 96 -9.87 -5.11 -12.12
N ILE A 97 -10.21 -3.82 -12.21
CA ILE A 97 -11.32 -3.34 -13.03
C ILE A 97 -11.06 -3.58 -14.52
N VAL A 98 -9.82 -3.38 -14.97
CA VAL A 98 -9.44 -3.51 -16.39
C VAL A 98 -9.28 -4.98 -16.82
N ASN A 99 -8.82 -5.88 -15.94
CA ASN A 99 -8.63 -7.30 -16.26
C ASN A 99 -9.84 -8.19 -15.89
N LYS A 100 -10.96 -7.60 -15.49
CA LYS A 100 -12.21 -8.30 -15.20
C LYS A 100 -13.20 -8.06 -16.32
#